data_AF-A0A7S2BYN0-F1
#
_entry.id   AF-A0A7S2BYN0-F1
#
_cell.length_a   1.000
_cell.length_b   1.000
_cell.length_c   1.000
_cell.angle_alpha   90.00
_cell.angle_beta   90.00
_cell.angle_gamma   90.00
#
_symmetry.space_group_name_H-M   'P 1'
#
loop_
_entity.id
_entity.type
_entity.pdbx_description
1 polymer ?
#
loop_
_entity_poly.entity_id
_entity_poly.type
_entity_poly.pdbx_seq_one_letter_code
_entity_poly.pdbx_strand_id
1 'polypeptide(L)'
;SIPVRRHGVDAQGARVARFSFDELCGKSLGRAEYSAVAENFHTVFLDGVPKYKPDLGAEFRRFVALTDILYGKKVALYLQSEVHTDELFAGSAAGAEADLDLDELWAFRRCTSMMSEMQSPKYHHMVWLMRNHLLQEEARRL
;
A
#
# COMPACT_ATOMS: atom_id res chain seq x y z
N SER A 1 -12.31 -2.76 14.07
CA SER A 1 -10.90 -2.98 13.68
C SER A 1 -10.84 -4.15 12.69
N ILE A 2 -9.94 -4.11 11.71
CA ILE A 2 -9.73 -5.25 10.79
C ILE A 2 -9.04 -6.38 11.59
N PRO A 3 -9.55 -7.62 11.57
CA PRO A 3 -8.85 -8.74 12.18
C PRO A 3 -7.57 -9.07 11.39
N VAL A 4 -6.41 -8.96 12.04
CA VAL A 4 -5.10 -9.22 11.40
C VAL A 4 -4.62 -10.63 11.73
N ARG A 5 -4.93 -11.57 10.84
CA ARG A 5 -4.65 -13.01 11.06
C ARG A 5 -3.17 -13.37 10.97
N ARG A 6 -2.40 -12.66 10.15
CA ARG A 6 -0.98 -12.91 9.90
C ARG A 6 -0.18 -11.66 10.26
N HIS A 7 0.39 -11.65 11.47
CA HIS A 7 1.25 -10.58 11.95
C HIS A 7 2.37 -11.14 12.83
N GLY A 8 3.40 -10.33 13.05
CA GLY A 8 4.52 -10.68 13.91
C GLY A 8 5.39 -9.46 14.18
N VAL A 9 6.62 -9.72 14.59
CA VAL A 9 7.66 -8.71 14.76
C VAL A 9 8.86 -9.06 13.88
N ASP A 10 9.51 -8.06 13.31
CA ASP A 10 10.77 -8.24 12.61
C ASP A 10 11.93 -8.47 13.61
N ALA A 11 13.14 -8.70 13.10
CA ALA A 11 14.32 -8.93 13.93
C ALA A 11 14.75 -7.72 14.79
N GLN A 12 14.12 -6.55 14.60
CA GLN A 12 14.35 -5.34 15.40
C GLN A 12 13.16 -5.04 16.34
N GLY A 13 12.13 -5.89 16.36
CA GLY A 13 10.94 -5.73 17.20
C GLY A 13 9.83 -4.89 16.57
N ALA A 14 9.97 -4.42 15.33
CA ALA A 14 8.91 -3.66 14.66
C ALA A 14 7.78 -4.57 14.22
N ARG A 15 6.53 -4.14 14.40
CA ARG A 15 5.34 -4.92 14.02
C ARG A 15 5.19 -4.97 12.50
N VAL A 16 4.96 -6.18 11.99
CA VAL A 16 4.73 -6.46 10.58
C VAL A 16 3.42 -7.23 10.39
N ALA A 17 2.74 -7.01 9.27
CA ALA A 17 1.51 -7.73 8.93
C ALA A 17 1.46 -8.14 7.46
N ARG A 18 0.72 -9.21 7.17
CA ARG A 18 0.48 -9.72 5.83
C ARG A 18 -1.02 -9.87 5.57
N PHE A 19 -1.51 -9.23 4.52
CA PHE A 19 -2.90 -9.28 4.08
C PHE A 19 -2.99 -9.80 2.66
N SER A 20 -4.11 -10.43 2.33
CA SER A 20 -4.51 -10.60 0.93
C SER A 20 -5.16 -9.32 0.40
N PHE A 21 -5.13 -9.13 -0.91
CA PHE A 21 -5.82 -8.03 -1.57
C PHE A 21 -7.31 -8.00 -1.22
N ASP A 22 -7.98 -9.16 -1.24
CA ASP A 22 -9.41 -9.26 -0.89
C ASP A 22 -9.70 -8.80 0.55
N GLU A 23 -8.80 -9.09 1.50
CA GLU A 23 -8.97 -8.66 2.90
C GLU A 23 -8.96 -7.15 3.08
N LEU A 24 -8.22 -6.40 2.24
CA LEU A 24 -8.11 -4.94 2.35
C LEU A 24 -8.94 -4.18 1.31
N CYS A 25 -9.02 -4.70 0.09
CA CYS A 25 -9.57 -4.02 -1.08
C CYS A 25 -10.79 -4.74 -1.67
N GLY A 26 -11.03 -6.01 -1.37
CA GLY A 26 -12.28 -6.71 -1.76
C GLY A 26 -13.48 -6.36 -0.86
N LYS A 27 -13.19 -5.91 0.37
CA LYS A 27 -14.21 -5.52 1.38
C LYS A 27 -14.46 -4.02 1.40
N SER A 28 -15.62 -3.62 1.92
CA SER A 28 -16.01 -2.21 2.12
C SER A 28 -15.27 -1.56 3.31
N LEU A 29 -13.93 -1.56 3.26
CA LEU A 29 -13.07 -0.88 4.23
C LEU A 29 -12.82 0.57 3.81
N GLY A 30 -12.61 1.44 4.79
CA GLY A 30 -12.39 2.86 4.60
C GLY A 30 -11.01 3.33 5.08
N ARG A 31 -10.82 4.64 4.98
CA ARG A 31 -9.56 5.31 5.37
C ARG A 31 -9.21 5.11 6.86
N ALA A 32 -10.22 5.05 7.72
CA ALA A 32 -10.01 4.84 9.16
C ALA A 32 -9.37 3.47 9.44
N GLU A 33 -9.86 2.43 8.77
CA GLU A 33 -9.31 1.08 8.92
C GLU A 33 -7.90 0.96 8.37
N TYR A 34 -7.61 1.57 7.21
CA TYR A 34 -6.25 1.62 6.67
C TYR A 34 -5.30 2.44 7.56
N SER A 35 -5.78 3.55 8.15
CA SER A 35 -4.99 4.33 9.11
C SER A 35 -4.63 3.48 10.33
N ALA A 36 -5.58 2.71 10.84
CA ALA A 36 -5.33 1.79 11.94
C ALA A 36 -4.29 0.72 11.58
N VAL A 37 -4.32 0.17 10.36
CA VAL A 37 -3.25 -0.73 9.88
C VAL A 37 -1.90 -0.01 9.90
N ALA A 38 -1.83 1.18 9.33
CA ALA A 38 -0.60 1.95 9.23
C ALA A 38 -0.02 2.43 10.57
N GLU A 39 -0.87 2.59 11.59
CA GLU A 39 -0.47 2.93 12.96
C GLU A 39 0.05 1.72 13.74
N ASN A 40 -0.42 0.52 13.38
CA ASN A 40 -0.08 -0.71 14.10
C ASN A 40 1.08 -1.49 13.47
N PHE A 41 1.39 -1.23 12.20
CA PHE A 41 2.39 -1.99 11.45
C PHE A 41 3.30 -1.05 10.67
N HIS A 42 4.61 -1.22 10.85
CA HIS A 42 5.62 -0.47 10.12
C HIS A 42 5.87 -1.07 8.72
N THR A 43 5.61 -2.37 8.55
CA THR A 43 5.70 -3.05 7.26
C THR A 43 4.45 -3.86 6.98
N VAL A 44 3.92 -3.71 5.77
CA VAL A 44 2.75 -4.41 5.26
C VAL A 44 3.12 -5.20 4.02
N PHE A 45 2.83 -6.50 4.05
CA PHE A 45 2.83 -7.37 2.88
C PHE A 45 1.41 -7.49 2.33
N LEU A 46 1.24 -7.28 1.03
CA LEU A 46 -0.04 -7.38 0.34
C LEU A 46 0.04 -8.42 -0.78
N ASP A 47 -0.67 -9.52 -0.58
CA ASP A 47 -0.63 -10.67 -1.48
C ASP A 47 -1.80 -10.65 -2.47
N GLY A 48 -1.54 -11.04 -3.72
CA GLY A 48 -2.57 -11.31 -4.72
C GLY A 48 -3.23 -10.05 -5.28
N VAL A 49 -2.46 -8.99 -5.52
CA VAL A 49 -2.96 -7.80 -6.23
C VAL A 49 -3.26 -8.21 -7.69
N PRO A 50 -4.53 -8.11 -8.15
CA PRO A 50 -4.90 -8.54 -9.49
C PRO A 50 -4.43 -7.54 -10.55
N LYS A 51 -4.38 -7.98 -11.80
CA LYS A 51 -4.37 -7.03 -12.92
C LYS A 51 -5.72 -6.32 -12.99
N TYR A 52 -5.72 -4.99 -12.92
CA TYR A 52 -6.95 -4.20 -13.05
C TYR A 52 -7.46 -4.20 -14.49
N LYS A 53 -8.78 -4.23 -14.64
CA LYS A 53 -9.47 -4.04 -15.92
C LYS A 53 -9.60 -2.53 -16.23
N PRO A 54 -9.91 -2.15 -17.49
CA PRO A 54 -10.10 -0.74 -17.86
C PRO A 54 -11.19 -0.03 -17.05
N ASP A 55 -12.22 -0.75 -16.60
CA ASP A 55 -13.19 -0.24 -15.63
C ASP A 55 -12.63 -0.37 -14.20
N LEU A 56 -12.03 0.72 -13.71
CA LEU A 56 -11.38 0.79 -12.40
C LEU A 56 -12.42 0.87 -11.28
N GLY A 57 -12.97 -0.30 -10.92
CA GLY A 57 -14.03 -0.42 -9.91
C GLY A 57 -13.64 -0.04 -8.48
N ALA A 58 -14.55 -0.30 -7.52
CA ALA A 58 -14.40 0.13 -6.13
C ALA A 58 -13.13 -0.42 -5.42
N GLU A 59 -12.64 -1.58 -5.85
CA GLU A 59 -11.41 -2.18 -5.32
C GLU A 59 -10.17 -1.34 -5.65
N PHE A 60 -10.12 -0.76 -6.86
CA PHE A 60 -9.03 0.13 -7.26
C PHE A 60 -9.00 1.39 -6.39
N ARG A 61 -10.14 2.04 -6.20
CA ARG A 61 -10.24 3.22 -5.32
C ARG A 61 -9.79 2.93 -3.89
N ARG A 62 -10.10 1.73 -3.39
CA ARG A 62 -9.62 1.25 -2.08
C ARG A 62 -8.12 1.00 -2.07
N PHE A 63 -7.55 0.42 -3.11
CA PHE A 63 -6.11 0.24 -3.24
C PHE A 63 -5.35 1.56 -3.30
N VAL A 64 -5.87 2.56 -4.03
CA VAL A 64 -5.31 3.92 -4.04
C VAL A 64 -5.36 4.51 -2.63
N ALA A 65 -6.51 4.43 -1.94
CA ALA A 65 -6.65 4.96 -0.59
C ALA A 65 -5.71 4.28 0.43
N LEU A 66 -5.56 2.95 0.34
CA LEU A 66 -4.58 2.19 1.12
C LEU A 66 -3.17 2.70 0.85
N THR A 67 -2.77 2.78 -0.42
CA THR A 67 -1.42 3.21 -0.83
C THR A 67 -1.12 4.64 -0.38
N ASP A 68 -2.07 5.57 -0.54
CA ASP A 68 -1.93 6.96 -0.07
C ASP A 68 -1.64 7.01 1.45
N ILE A 69 -2.36 6.21 2.24
CA ILE A 69 -2.23 6.19 3.70
C ILE A 69 -0.90 5.56 4.13
N LEU A 70 -0.52 4.44 3.53
CA LEU A 70 0.76 3.79 3.81
C LEU A 70 1.94 4.69 3.42
N TYR A 71 1.87 5.34 2.25
CA TYR A 71 2.87 6.31 1.79
C TYR A 71 3.00 7.50 2.74
N GLY A 72 1.87 8.09 3.14
CA GLY A 72 1.83 9.25 4.02
C GLY A 72 2.37 8.95 5.42
N LYS A 73 2.08 7.76 5.95
CA LYS A 73 2.57 7.29 7.26
C LYS A 73 3.92 6.57 7.19
N LYS A 74 4.55 6.52 6.00
CA LYS A 74 5.90 5.97 5.80
C LYS A 74 6.00 4.51 6.23
N VAL A 75 4.94 3.75 5.95
CA VAL A 75 4.89 2.30 6.11
C VAL A 75 5.50 1.65 4.88
N ALA A 76 6.37 0.66 5.08
CA ALA A 76 6.93 -0.12 3.97
C ALA A 76 5.83 -1.03 3.40
N LEU A 77 5.58 -0.94 2.09
CA LEU A 77 4.64 -1.80 1.37
C LEU A 77 5.41 -2.76 0.46
N TYR A 78 5.20 -4.06 0.67
CA TYR A 78 5.67 -5.11 -0.22
C TYR A 78 4.45 -5.77 -0.87
N LEU A 79 4.42 -5.81 -2.20
CA LEU A 79 3.26 -6.34 -2.94
C LEU A 79 3.64 -7.59 -3.75
N GLN A 80 2.73 -8.55 -3.77
CA GLN A 80 2.74 -9.64 -4.75
C GLN A 80 1.59 -9.41 -5.71
N SER A 81 1.90 -9.14 -6.96
CA SER A 81 0.94 -8.88 -8.03
C SER A 81 0.92 -10.00 -9.07
N GLU A 82 -0.21 -10.13 -9.76
CA GLU A 82 -0.39 -11.05 -10.88
C GLU A 82 0.55 -10.75 -12.07
N VAL A 83 0.87 -9.46 -12.25
CA VAL A 83 1.74 -8.94 -13.32
C VAL A 83 2.76 -7.97 -12.74
N HIS A 84 3.77 -7.59 -13.53
CA HIS A 84 4.72 -6.55 -13.10
C HIS A 84 3.99 -5.24 -12.77
N THR A 85 4.55 -4.43 -11.86
CA THR A 85 3.92 -3.18 -11.41
C THR A 85 3.58 -2.23 -12.57
N ASP A 86 4.41 -2.22 -13.62
CA ASP A 86 4.19 -1.41 -14.83
C ASP A 86 3.02 -1.89 -15.70
N GLU A 87 2.53 -3.11 -15.45
CA GLU A 87 1.45 -3.78 -16.17
C GLU A 87 0.18 -3.97 -15.32
N LEU A 88 0.21 -3.58 -14.03
CA LEU A 88 -0.89 -3.79 -13.08
C LEU A 88 -2.20 -3.19 -13.55
N PHE A 89 -2.15 -2.17 -14.39
CA PHE A 89 -3.31 -1.46 -14.88
C PHE A 89 -3.48 -1.77 -16.37
N ALA A 90 -4.62 -2.37 -16.74
CA ALA A 90 -4.98 -2.55 -18.15
C ALA A 90 -5.18 -1.17 -18.79
N GLY A 91 -4.09 -0.64 -19.36
CA GLY A 91 -4.10 0.71 -19.94
C GLY A 91 -2.79 1.46 -19.92
N SER A 92 -1.68 0.86 -19.46
CA SER A 92 -0.34 1.44 -19.65
C SER A 92 0.09 1.57 -21.12
N ALA A 93 -0.68 1.00 -22.06
CA ALA A 93 -0.65 1.38 -23.47
C ALA A 93 -1.57 2.58 -23.72
N ALA A 94 -1.09 3.58 -24.48
CA ALA A 94 -1.71 4.90 -24.70
C ALA A 94 -3.22 4.95 -25.04
N GLY A 95 -3.86 3.83 -25.37
CA GLY A 95 -5.28 3.73 -25.66
C GLY A 95 -6.20 3.56 -24.44
N ALA A 96 -5.79 2.94 -23.33
CA ALA A 96 -6.71 2.64 -22.23
C ALA A 96 -6.69 3.66 -21.06
N GLU A 97 -5.75 4.62 -21.07
CA GLU A 97 -5.91 5.87 -20.28
C GLU A 97 -7.06 6.74 -20.81
N ALA A 98 -7.45 6.58 -22.09
CA ALA A 98 -8.43 7.43 -22.75
C ALA A 98 -9.88 7.14 -22.31
N ASP A 99 -10.15 5.94 -21.79
CA ASP A 99 -11.49 5.51 -21.38
C ASP A 99 -11.78 5.78 -19.89
N LEU A 100 -10.79 6.24 -19.12
CA LEU A 100 -10.94 6.58 -17.71
C LEU A 100 -11.51 7.99 -17.54
N ASP A 101 -12.33 8.19 -16.51
CA ASP A 101 -12.66 9.55 -16.09
C ASP A 101 -11.42 10.28 -15.54
N LEU A 102 -11.51 11.61 -15.46
CA LEU A 102 -10.38 12.44 -15.06
C LEU A 102 -9.89 12.13 -13.63
N ASP A 103 -10.80 11.86 -12.71
CA ASP A 103 -10.47 11.59 -11.31
C ASP A 103 -9.78 10.23 -11.16
N GLU A 104 -10.25 9.22 -11.88
CA GLU A 104 -9.64 7.89 -11.93
C GLU A 104 -8.26 7.91 -12.60
N LEU A 105 -8.10 8.67 -13.69
CA LEU A 105 -6.81 8.87 -14.34
C LEU A 105 -5.79 9.54 -13.40
N TRP A 106 -6.20 10.57 -12.66
CA TRP A 106 -5.33 11.23 -11.69
C TRP A 106 -5.00 10.33 -10.50
N ALA A 107 -5.96 9.55 -10.01
CA ALA A 107 -5.75 8.56 -8.96
C ALA A 107 -4.75 7.49 -9.40
N PHE A 108 -4.88 7.00 -10.63
CA PHE A 108 -3.96 6.07 -11.27
C PHE A 108 -2.55 6.63 -11.35
N ARG A 109 -2.35 7.80 -11.99
CA ARG A 109 -1.02 8.39 -12.16
C ARG A 109 -0.31 8.62 -10.83
N ARG A 110 -1.04 9.08 -9.82
CA ARG A 110 -0.51 9.29 -8.47
C ARG A 110 -0.12 7.97 -7.82
N CYS A 111 -0.98 6.96 -7.88
CA CYS A 111 -0.71 5.63 -7.32
C CYS A 111 0.56 5.03 -7.93
N THR A 112 0.66 5.03 -9.26
CA THR A 112 1.85 4.53 -9.99
C THR A 112 3.11 5.30 -9.61
N SER A 113 3.04 6.63 -9.51
CA SER A 113 4.18 7.45 -9.09
C SER A 113 4.63 7.13 -7.66
N MET A 114 3.70 7.00 -6.71
CA MET A 114 4.03 6.60 -5.33
C MET A 114 4.68 5.22 -5.29
N MET A 115 4.12 4.23 -6.00
CA MET A 115 4.66 2.87 -6.04
C MET A 115 6.06 2.82 -6.64
N SER A 116 6.33 3.62 -7.68
CA SER A 116 7.66 3.75 -8.26
C SER A 116 8.64 4.38 -7.27
N GLU A 117 8.24 5.44 -6.56
CA GLU A 117 9.08 6.05 -5.53
C GLU A 117 9.37 5.07 -4.38
N MET A 118 8.37 4.29 -3.95
CA MET A 118 8.48 3.31 -2.87
C MET A 118 9.52 2.22 -3.15
N GLN A 119 9.85 1.96 -4.42
CA GLN A 119 10.88 1.02 -4.85
C GLN A 119 12.29 1.64 -4.84
N SER A 120 12.41 2.95 -4.66
CA SER A 120 13.71 3.62 -4.68
C SER A 120 14.52 3.33 -3.41
N PRO A 121 15.85 3.14 -3.51
CA PRO A 121 16.72 3.00 -2.35
C PRO A 121 16.60 4.17 -1.37
N LYS A 122 16.37 5.38 -1.88
CA LYS A 122 16.13 6.59 -1.10
C LYS A 122 14.89 6.45 -0.21
N TYR A 123 13.79 5.96 -0.77
CA TYR A 123 12.55 5.77 -0.01
C TYR A 123 12.72 4.68 1.06
N HIS A 124 13.32 3.55 0.71
CA HIS A 124 13.62 2.49 1.68
C HIS A 124 14.49 2.99 2.84
N HIS A 125 15.51 3.80 2.53
CA HIS A 125 16.38 4.39 3.55
C HIS A 125 15.62 5.36 4.47
N MET A 126 14.78 6.24 3.89
CA MET A 126 13.93 7.15 4.66
C MET A 126 12.98 6.39 5.60
N VAL A 127 12.26 5.39 5.08
CA VAL A 127 11.33 4.58 5.88
C VAL A 127 12.06 3.84 7.00
N TRP A 128 13.26 3.34 6.73
CA TRP A 128 14.13 2.72 7.74
C TRP A 128 14.55 3.71 8.85
N LEU A 129 14.92 4.95 8.50
CA LEU A 129 15.28 5.97 9.48
C LEU A 129 14.10 6.29 10.40
N MET A 130 12.91 6.47 9.81
CA MET A 130 11.68 6.75 10.58
C MET A 130 11.29 5.58 11.47
N ARG A 131 11.46 4.35 11.01
CA ARG A 131 11.29 3.13 11.82
C ARG A 131 12.14 3.18 13.09
N ASN A 132 13.44 3.42 12.92
CA ASN A 132 14.37 3.36 14.03
C ASN A 132 14.09 4.45 15.05
N HIS A 133 13.66 5.63 14.60
CA HIS A 133 13.23 6.69 15.50
C HIS A 133 12.02 6.26 16.34
N LEU A 134 10.98 5.71 15.71
CA LEU A 134 9.77 5.25 16.41
C LEU A 134 10.07 4.14 17.42
N LEU A 135 10.89 3.15 17.05
CA LEU A 135 11.30 2.08 17.97
C LEU A 135 12.09 2.62 19.18
N GLN A 136 12.95 3.61 18.96
CA GLN A 136 13.69 4.27 20.04
C GLN A 136 12.76 5.07 20.97
N GLU A 137 11.73 5.71 20.43
CA GLU A 137 10.73 6.42 21.24
C GLU A 137 9.87 5.47 22.07
N GLU A 138 9.41 4.35 21.51
CA GLU A 138 8.66 3.33 22.24
C GLU A 138 9.49 2.69 23.34
N ALA A 139 10.76 2.34 23.06
CA ALA A 139 11.67 1.78 24.06
C ALA A 139 11.96 2.74 25.23
N ARG A 140 11.85 4.05 25.02
CA ARG A 140 11.99 5.07 26.08
C ARG A 140 10.73 5.27 26.92
N ARG A 141 9.58 4.77 26.47
CA ARG A 141 8.29 4.86 27.19
C ARG A 141 8.02 3.66 28.10
N LEU A 142 8.86 2.63 28.02
CA LEU A 142 8.85 1.43 28.87
C LEU A 142 9.87 1.56 30.00
#